data_AF-A0A3D0VC18-F1
#
_entry.id   AF-A0A3D0VC18-F1
#
_cell.length_a   1.000
_cell.length_b   1.000
_cell.length_c   1.000
_cell.angle_alpha   90.00
_cell.angle_beta   90.00
_cell.angle_gamma   90.00
#
_symmetry.space_group_name_H-M   'P 1'
#
loop_
_entity.id
_entity.type
_entity.pdbx_description
1 polymer ?
#
loop_
_entity_poly.entity_id
_entity_poly.type
_entity_poly.pdbx_seq_one_letter_code
_entity_poly.pdbx_strand_id
1 'polypeptide(L)'
;MRGVNAKGDRSSEQRLQQPQSIRSIRGMDMTMATRSGTASRGGATMQSHVTTKVLAVMILGGTFFLGACSGGSSPGARSPDNAVVNVAEVEWHMTPSMTSVHGGKVSFVVANKGKENHEMVLLKTDKKAGTLAVETSGKVDEAAAGDNVGEVEVEAATTGAATFNLAPGHYVMICNIPAHYKQGMFADFTVTGTGSAQTSEKPATVAVAPKAAAPAAPAAAAPAGRKDIALFTAVRPYLVKTLDAAQAGDMAAASKAQHQYDIEWHGVETYLNVRSPQLYSQLETDIQARLIKLLDDPKSSQADVIATTKELLAKYDECIQAIQSAPAISPIFDDLAAIRTLKAETINEVDPVLKAGDVATAKQLFSQFMTRWGDFEDTVKAYSTDAYAGIEGSTAKANAAFQKTTLTAAELRPLVADTLAQYNFAQSLITAAAKGADVSQSTFSADQVKQAVDVATIQTQLQTSLTAWKAGKYQDAAAQAQLASGASFDAVSGALKAKNGADAALKKALDAYTAVAGAAGDATTVQAAQTAAVQAAAVAQQVLAGQFWTNPKFKDAYQVALKK
;
A
#
# COMPACT_ATOMS: atom_id res chain seq x y z
N MET A 1 58.63 21.78 60.43
CA MET A 1 59.61 22.27 59.43
C MET A 1 59.39 21.51 58.13
N ARG A 2 59.20 22.24 57.01
CA ARG A 2 59.48 21.90 55.59
C ARG A 2 58.91 20.57 55.05
N GLY A 3 58.15 20.49 53.96
CA GLY A 3 58.10 21.33 52.77
C GLY A 3 58.73 20.61 51.56
N VAL A 4 57.91 20.41 50.52
CA VAL A 4 58.23 20.73 49.10
C VAL A 4 59.01 19.73 48.22
N ASN A 5 58.31 19.32 47.14
CA ASN A 5 58.67 19.14 45.70
C ASN A 5 59.70 18.10 45.16
N ALA A 6 59.14 17.28 44.23
CA ALA A 6 59.40 17.19 42.77
C ALA A 6 60.68 16.55 42.20
N LYS A 7 60.52 15.57 41.27
CA LYS A 7 60.64 15.69 39.79
C LYS A 7 60.91 14.33 39.06
N GLY A 8 60.20 14.13 37.93
CA GLY A 8 60.60 13.45 36.68
C GLY A 8 60.49 11.91 36.62
N ASP A 9 60.21 11.22 35.50
CA ASP A 9 59.78 11.52 34.11
C ASP A 9 59.48 10.15 33.40
N ARG A 10 58.62 10.16 32.35
CA ARG A 10 58.35 9.12 31.29
C ARG A 10 57.62 7.82 31.68
N SER A 11 56.67 7.24 30.92
CA SER A 11 56.26 7.37 29.52
C SER A 11 54.87 6.73 29.26
N SER A 12 54.13 7.34 28.32
CA SER A 12 53.14 6.78 27.36
C SER A 12 51.82 6.15 27.86
N GLU A 13 50.75 6.96 27.90
CA GLU A 13 49.36 6.56 27.64
C GLU A 13 48.94 7.06 26.25
N GLN A 14 48.25 6.23 25.47
CA GLN A 14 47.70 6.57 24.16
C GLN A 14 46.17 6.50 24.22
N ARG A 15 45.52 7.67 24.21
CA ARG A 15 44.07 7.88 24.08
C ARG A 15 43.83 8.84 22.92
N LEU A 16 43.17 8.41 21.85
CA LEU A 16 42.58 9.26 20.80
C LEU A 16 41.33 8.54 20.27
N GLN A 17 40.11 9.02 20.54
CA GLN A 17 39.36 10.13 19.93
C GLN A 17 38.61 9.76 18.63
N GLN A 18 37.34 10.16 18.62
CA GLN A 18 36.30 9.95 17.61
C GLN A 18 36.65 10.53 16.22
N PRO A 19 36.12 9.97 15.11
CA PRO A 19 36.24 10.61 13.80
C PRO A 19 35.12 11.64 13.54
N GLN A 20 35.56 12.83 13.12
CA GLN A 20 34.75 13.94 12.64
C GLN A 20 34.53 13.87 11.11
N SER A 21 33.43 14.50 10.70
CA SER A 21 32.90 14.78 9.35
C SER A 21 33.91 15.03 8.21
N ILE A 22 33.59 14.51 7.02
CA ILE A 22 34.26 14.83 5.74
C ILE A 22 33.60 16.06 5.09
N ARG A 23 34.38 17.12 4.89
CA ARG A 23 34.05 18.29 4.06
C ARG A 23 34.59 18.11 2.63
N SER A 24 33.74 18.46 1.66
CA SER A 24 33.99 19.25 0.44
C SER A 24 35.34 19.08 -0.30
N ILE A 25 35.28 18.55 -1.51
CA ILE A 25 36.36 18.67 -2.52
C ILE A 25 35.83 19.53 -3.68
N ARG A 26 36.43 20.70 -3.86
CA ARG A 26 36.34 21.54 -5.06
C ARG A 26 37.77 21.80 -5.53
N GLY A 27 38.01 21.62 -6.83
CA GLY A 27 39.11 22.27 -7.55
C GLY A 27 40.05 21.33 -8.30
N MET A 28 39.76 21.08 -9.58
CA MET A 28 40.79 20.94 -10.60
C MET A 28 40.39 21.84 -11.77
N ASP A 29 41.21 22.86 -11.98
CA ASP A 29 41.23 23.77 -13.13
C ASP A 29 41.58 23.01 -14.41
N MET A 30 40.90 23.34 -15.51
CA MET A 30 41.50 23.20 -16.84
C MET A 30 41.01 24.35 -17.74
N THR A 31 41.98 25.13 -18.18
CA THR A 31 41.86 26.41 -18.87
C THR A 31 41.42 26.27 -20.33
N MET A 32 40.73 27.30 -20.80
CA MET A 32 40.14 27.53 -22.13
C MET A 32 41.02 27.25 -23.36
N ALA A 33 40.34 26.87 -24.46
CA ALA A 33 40.65 27.37 -25.79
C ALA A 33 39.36 27.84 -26.49
N THR A 34 39.36 29.12 -26.86
CA THR A 34 38.30 29.85 -27.56
C THR A 34 38.36 29.61 -29.06
N ARG A 35 37.20 29.55 -29.73
CA ARG A 35 37.06 30.13 -31.07
C ARG A 35 35.63 30.56 -31.36
N SER A 36 35.55 31.79 -31.80
CA SER A 36 34.41 32.64 -32.12
C SER A 36 33.73 32.28 -33.44
N GLY A 37 32.43 32.56 -33.53
CA GLY A 37 31.64 32.55 -34.76
C GLY A 37 30.28 33.21 -34.53
N THR A 38 30.03 34.28 -35.27
CA THR A 38 29.03 35.33 -35.07
C THR A 38 27.60 35.01 -35.54
N ALA A 39 26.63 35.54 -34.78
CA ALA A 39 25.29 36.06 -35.11
C ALA A 39 24.59 35.75 -36.45
N SER A 40 23.30 35.42 -36.39
CA SER A 40 22.25 36.17 -37.10
C SER A 40 20.84 35.90 -36.57
N ARG A 41 20.02 36.96 -36.58
CA ARG A 41 18.57 37.03 -36.32
C ARG A 41 17.76 36.20 -37.32
N GLY A 42 16.58 35.77 -36.89
CA GLY A 42 15.48 35.40 -37.80
C GLY A 42 14.31 34.80 -37.04
N GLY A 43 13.25 35.58 -36.82
CA GLY A 43 11.97 35.06 -36.35
C GLY A 43 11.24 34.33 -37.48
N ALA A 44 10.49 33.29 -37.12
CA ALA A 44 9.36 32.82 -37.90
C ALA A 44 8.44 31.99 -36.99
N THR A 45 7.24 32.51 -36.78
CA THR A 45 6.03 31.78 -36.39
C THR A 45 5.78 30.63 -37.37
N MET A 46 5.48 29.44 -36.87
CA MET A 46 4.70 28.48 -37.65
C MET A 46 3.91 27.55 -36.72
N GLN A 47 2.59 27.77 -36.72
CA GLN A 47 1.59 26.80 -36.28
C GLN A 47 1.72 25.54 -37.16
N SER A 48 1.69 24.36 -36.56
CA SER A 48 1.38 23.13 -37.27
C SER A 48 0.27 22.37 -36.56
N HIS A 49 -0.81 22.21 -37.31
CA HIS A 49 -2.02 21.48 -36.94
C HIS A 49 -1.70 20.00 -36.77
N VAL A 50 -2.09 19.42 -35.63
CA VAL A 50 -2.15 17.97 -35.43
C VAL A 50 -3.52 17.49 -35.93
N THR A 51 -3.54 16.95 -37.15
CA THR A 51 -4.73 16.34 -37.75
C THR A 51 -4.98 14.98 -37.11
N THR A 52 -6.08 14.88 -36.35
CA THR A 52 -6.61 13.63 -35.80
C THR A 52 -7.21 12.80 -36.93
N LYS A 53 -6.70 11.60 -37.19
CA LYS A 53 -7.38 10.58 -38.01
C LYS A 53 -7.91 9.48 -37.10
N VAL A 54 -9.21 9.54 -36.85
CA VAL A 54 -10.04 8.45 -36.34
C VAL A 54 -10.20 7.42 -37.46
N LEU A 55 -9.90 6.16 -37.19
CA LEU A 55 -10.32 5.04 -38.03
C LEU A 55 -11.16 4.10 -37.17
N ALA A 56 -12.42 3.92 -37.56
CA ALA A 56 -13.39 3.11 -36.86
C ALA A 56 -13.99 2.06 -37.81
N VAL A 57 -14.21 0.88 -37.21
CA VAL A 57 -15.18 -0.19 -37.52
C VAL A 57 -14.91 -1.10 -38.73
N MET A 58 -14.85 -2.41 -38.47
CA MET A 58 -15.83 -3.43 -38.92
C MET A 58 -15.37 -4.84 -38.51
N ILE A 59 -16.04 -5.43 -37.52
CA ILE A 59 -16.06 -6.90 -37.31
C ILE A 59 -17.43 -7.38 -37.77
N LEU A 60 -17.44 -8.31 -38.73
CA LEU A 60 -18.62 -8.97 -39.25
C LEU A 60 -18.46 -10.49 -39.13
N GLY A 61 -19.51 -11.17 -38.67
CA GLY A 61 -19.87 -12.52 -39.13
C GLY A 61 -19.43 -13.69 -38.26
N GLY A 62 -20.39 -14.26 -37.52
CA GLY A 62 -20.22 -15.43 -36.66
C GLY A 62 -20.26 -16.78 -37.38
N THR A 63 -20.20 -17.85 -36.59
CA THR A 63 -20.75 -19.16 -36.94
C THR A 63 -21.24 -19.90 -35.70
N PHE A 64 -22.49 -20.33 -35.83
CA PHE A 64 -23.27 -21.21 -34.97
C PHE A 64 -22.68 -22.63 -34.95
N PHE A 65 -22.61 -23.28 -33.79
CA PHE A 65 -22.82 -24.73 -33.68
C PHE A 65 -23.66 -25.03 -32.43
N LEU A 66 -24.89 -25.50 -32.68
CA LEU A 66 -25.75 -26.18 -31.71
C LEU A 66 -25.21 -27.61 -31.52
N GLY A 67 -25.03 -28.01 -30.26
CA GLY A 67 -24.79 -29.39 -29.84
C GLY A 67 -25.58 -29.67 -28.58
N ALA A 68 -26.49 -30.65 -28.68
CA ALA A 68 -27.60 -30.91 -27.77
C ALA A 68 -27.22 -31.50 -26.40
N CYS A 69 -28.19 -31.41 -25.50
CA CYS A 69 -28.23 -31.91 -24.14
C CYS A 69 -27.90 -33.40 -24.01
N SER A 70 -27.07 -33.73 -23.02
CA SER A 70 -27.12 -35.01 -22.31
C SER A 70 -26.97 -34.73 -20.82
N GLY A 71 -28.05 -34.98 -20.08
CA GLY A 71 -28.13 -34.80 -18.64
C GLY A 71 -27.11 -35.67 -17.92
N GLY A 72 -26.19 -35.01 -17.23
CA GLY A 72 -25.43 -35.56 -16.13
C GLY A 72 -25.53 -34.54 -15.01
N SER A 73 -26.30 -34.87 -13.97
CA SER A 73 -26.31 -34.11 -12.72
C SER A 73 -24.91 -34.15 -12.14
N SER A 74 -24.09 -33.13 -12.42
CA SER A 74 -22.86 -32.89 -11.69
C SER A 74 -23.23 -32.67 -10.23
N PRO A 75 -22.57 -33.34 -9.27
CA PRO A 75 -22.74 -33.00 -7.87
C PRO A 75 -22.34 -31.53 -7.72
N GLY A 76 -23.27 -30.70 -7.25
CA GLY A 76 -22.97 -29.30 -6.93
C GLY A 76 -21.73 -29.27 -6.07
N ALA A 77 -20.67 -28.64 -6.59
CA ALA A 77 -19.46 -28.40 -5.84
C ALA A 77 -19.86 -27.64 -4.58
N ARG A 78 -19.78 -28.34 -3.44
CA ARG A 78 -20.09 -27.79 -2.13
C ARG A 78 -19.13 -26.61 -1.92
N SER A 79 -19.64 -25.39 -1.96
CA SER A 79 -18.84 -24.23 -1.55
C SER A 79 -18.46 -24.45 -0.09
N PRO A 80 -17.18 -24.33 0.28
CA PRO A 80 -16.75 -24.51 1.66
C PRO A 80 -17.46 -23.51 2.57
N ASP A 81 -17.76 -23.92 3.80
CA ASP A 81 -18.15 -22.98 4.85
C ASP A 81 -17.03 -21.92 4.95
N ASN A 82 -17.38 -20.65 4.74
CA ASN A 82 -16.49 -19.51 4.45
C ASN A 82 -16.06 -19.38 2.97
N ALA A 83 -17.01 -18.98 2.10
CA ALA A 83 -16.71 -18.71 0.69
C ALA A 83 -15.85 -17.44 0.53
N VAL A 84 -14.82 -17.49 -0.31
CA VAL A 84 -14.01 -16.32 -0.70
C VAL A 84 -14.36 -15.93 -2.13
N VAL A 85 -14.86 -14.72 -2.31
CA VAL A 85 -15.20 -14.14 -3.60
C VAL A 85 -14.17 -13.07 -3.94
N ASN A 86 -13.29 -13.36 -4.89
CA ASN A 86 -12.41 -12.31 -5.43
C ASN A 86 -13.24 -11.38 -6.31
N VAL A 87 -13.07 -10.07 -6.19
CA VAL A 87 -13.72 -9.04 -7.02
C VAL A 87 -12.62 -8.25 -7.70
N ALA A 88 -12.67 -8.16 -9.02
CA ALA A 88 -11.75 -7.33 -9.79
C ALA A 88 -12.45 -6.03 -10.18
N GLU A 89 -11.82 -4.92 -9.84
CA GLU A 89 -12.25 -3.58 -10.23
C GLU A 89 -11.25 -3.01 -11.23
N VAL A 90 -11.77 -2.41 -12.28
CA VAL A 90 -11.06 -1.53 -13.23
C VAL A 90 -12.01 -0.39 -13.53
N GLU A 91 -11.53 0.68 -14.16
CA GLU A 91 -12.34 1.86 -14.38
C GLU A 91 -13.70 1.48 -14.98
N TRP A 92 -14.73 1.83 -14.21
CA TRP A 92 -16.15 1.66 -14.53
C TRP A 92 -16.67 0.23 -14.56
N HIS A 93 -15.86 -0.77 -14.18
CA HIS A 93 -16.25 -2.18 -14.20
C HIS A 93 -15.90 -2.88 -12.90
N MET A 94 -16.84 -3.70 -12.45
CA MET A 94 -16.67 -4.58 -11.30
C MET A 94 -17.01 -6.00 -11.72
N THR A 95 -16.13 -6.96 -11.41
CA THR A 95 -16.31 -8.36 -11.81
C THR A 95 -16.00 -9.29 -10.64
N PRO A 96 -17.03 -9.84 -9.97
CA PRO A 96 -16.81 -10.90 -9.00
C PRO A 96 -16.43 -12.21 -9.73
N SER A 97 -15.51 -12.97 -9.13
CA SER A 97 -15.03 -14.27 -9.62
C SER A 97 -16.11 -15.35 -9.62
N MET A 98 -17.18 -15.13 -8.86
CA MET A 98 -18.40 -15.94 -8.87
C MET A 98 -19.60 -15.05 -8.59
N THR A 99 -20.73 -15.33 -9.23
CA THR A 99 -21.97 -14.55 -9.10
C THR A 99 -22.95 -15.15 -8.10
N SER A 100 -22.63 -16.31 -7.50
CA SER A 100 -23.48 -16.95 -6.50
C SER A 100 -22.68 -17.73 -5.46
N VAL A 101 -23.09 -17.67 -4.20
CA VAL A 101 -22.54 -18.46 -3.07
C VAL A 101 -23.66 -19.01 -2.17
N HIS A 102 -23.34 -19.86 -1.19
CA HIS A 102 -24.28 -20.24 -0.12
C HIS A 102 -24.30 -19.18 0.98
N GLY A 103 -25.44 -19.06 1.67
CA GLY A 103 -25.56 -18.19 2.84
C GLY A 103 -24.61 -18.59 3.98
N GLY A 104 -24.18 -17.59 4.76
CA GLY A 104 -23.18 -17.72 5.81
C GLY A 104 -22.09 -16.66 5.67
N LYS A 105 -20.91 -16.95 6.25
CA LYS A 105 -19.75 -16.05 6.14
C LYS A 105 -19.18 -16.08 4.73
N VAL A 106 -19.08 -14.91 4.10
CA VAL A 106 -18.54 -14.72 2.75
C VAL A 106 -17.51 -13.60 2.81
N SER A 107 -16.27 -13.90 2.44
CA SER A 107 -15.19 -12.92 2.34
C SER A 107 -15.08 -12.41 0.91
N PHE A 108 -15.14 -11.10 0.71
CA PHE A 108 -14.85 -10.46 -0.57
C PHE A 108 -13.44 -9.91 -0.54
N VAL A 109 -12.62 -10.30 -1.51
CA VAL A 109 -11.26 -9.77 -1.72
C VAL A 109 -11.31 -8.91 -2.97
N VAL A 110 -11.31 -7.59 -2.79
CA VAL A 110 -11.56 -6.61 -3.85
C VAL A 110 -10.22 -6.03 -4.31
N ALA A 111 -9.85 -6.32 -5.55
CA ALA A 111 -8.62 -5.85 -6.16
C ALA A 111 -8.90 -4.75 -7.16
N ASN A 112 -8.52 -3.53 -6.83
CA ASN A 112 -8.54 -2.40 -7.75
C ASN A 112 -7.31 -2.47 -8.66
N LYS A 113 -7.56 -2.77 -9.92
CA LYS A 113 -6.55 -2.85 -10.99
C LYS A 113 -6.52 -1.58 -11.85
N GLY A 114 -7.41 -0.64 -11.57
CA GLY A 114 -7.45 0.69 -12.17
C GLY A 114 -6.43 1.65 -11.54
N LYS A 115 -6.49 2.88 -12.04
CA LYS A 115 -5.69 4.05 -11.68
C LYS A 115 -6.50 5.05 -10.83
N GLU A 116 -7.81 4.87 -10.74
CA GLU A 116 -8.72 5.63 -9.89
C GLU A 116 -9.09 4.82 -8.66
N ASN A 117 -9.51 5.48 -7.59
CA ASN A 117 -10.04 4.81 -6.41
C ASN A 117 -11.40 4.19 -6.74
N HIS A 118 -11.65 3.02 -6.16
CA HIS A 118 -12.86 2.27 -6.36
C HIS A 118 -13.39 1.76 -5.02
N GLU A 119 -14.65 1.39 -5.01
CA GLU A 119 -15.30 0.80 -3.85
C GLU A 119 -16.26 -0.28 -4.30
N MET A 120 -16.44 -1.28 -3.45
CA MET A 120 -17.48 -2.28 -3.57
C MET A 120 -18.42 -2.12 -2.36
N VAL A 121 -19.56 -1.48 -2.59
CA VAL A 121 -20.68 -1.45 -1.64
C VAL A 121 -21.60 -2.62 -1.94
N LEU A 122 -21.90 -3.43 -0.93
CA LEU A 122 -22.78 -4.59 -1.03
C LEU A 122 -24.17 -4.23 -0.47
N LEU A 123 -25.17 -4.21 -1.33
CA LEU A 123 -26.55 -3.90 -0.98
C LEU A 123 -27.42 -5.14 -1.15
N LYS A 124 -28.23 -5.49 -0.14
CA LYS A 124 -29.28 -6.51 -0.29
C LYS A 124 -30.55 -5.86 -0.84
N THR A 125 -31.01 -6.31 -2.00
CA THR A 125 -32.15 -5.70 -2.69
C THR A 125 -32.74 -6.63 -3.74
N ASP A 126 -34.04 -6.49 -4.02
CA ASP A 126 -34.69 -7.18 -5.14
C ASP A 126 -34.47 -6.47 -6.49
N LYS A 127 -33.89 -5.26 -6.47
CA LYS A 127 -33.58 -4.49 -7.68
C LYS A 127 -32.36 -5.06 -8.38
N LYS A 128 -32.33 -4.97 -9.71
CA LYS A 128 -31.13 -5.29 -10.48
C LYS A 128 -30.07 -4.23 -10.30
N ALA A 129 -28.81 -4.64 -10.29
CA ALA A 129 -27.66 -3.78 -10.06
C ALA A 129 -27.68 -2.51 -10.92
N GLY A 130 -28.06 -2.59 -12.20
CA GLY A 130 -28.12 -1.42 -13.11
C GLY A 130 -29.39 -0.55 -13.03
N THR A 131 -30.27 -0.74 -12.04
CA THR A 131 -31.58 -0.06 -11.96
C THR A 131 -31.79 0.79 -10.71
N LEU A 132 -30.76 0.94 -9.87
CA LEU A 132 -30.81 1.76 -8.67
C LEU A 132 -30.95 3.26 -9.02
N ALA A 133 -31.70 3.98 -8.18
CA ALA A 133 -31.89 5.42 -8.32
C ALA A 133 -30.59 6.16 -8.01
N VAL A 134 -30.28 7.18 -8.81
CA VAL A 134 -29.06 7.98 -8.65
C VAL A 134 -29.45 9.42 -8.36
N GLU A 135 -28.90 9.97 -7.30
CA GLU A 135 -29.07 11.36 -6.90
C GLU A 135 -28.45 12.34 -7.92
N THR A 136 -28.74 13.62 -7.73
CA THR A 136 -28.11 14.72 -8.47
C THR A 136 -26.59 14.80 -8.22
N SER A 137 -26.13 14.29 -7.07
CA SER A 137 -24.71 14.15 -6.71
C SER A 137 -23.94 13.17 -7.61
N GLY A 138 -24.64 12.33 -8.37
CA GLY A 138 -24.02 11.28 -9.18
C GLY A 138 -23.78 9.96 -8.43
N LYS A 139 -24.17 9.89 -7.16
CA LYS A 139 -24.19 8.67 -6.34
C LYS A 139 -25.56 7.99 -6.36
N VAL A 140 -25.59 6.67 -6.26
CA VAL A 140 -26.77 5.88 -5.91
C VAL A 140 -27.31 6.35 -4.56
N ASP A 141 -28.62 6.56 -4.50
CA ASP A 141 -29.36 6.76 -3.24
C ASP A 141 -29.45 5.40 -2.53
N GLU A 142 -28.49 5.13 -1.66
CA GLU A 142 -28.37 3.85 -0.97
C GLU A 142 -29.56 3.57 -0.05
N ALA A 143 -30.12 4.63 0.57
CA ALA A 143 -31.31 4.51 1.42
C ALA A 143 -32.54 4.05 0.62
N ALA A 144 -32.63 4.40 -0.67
CA ALA A 144 -33.65 3.91 -1.57
C ALA A 144 -33.26 2.61 -2.32
N ALA A 145 -32.00 2.18 -2.26
CA ALA A 145 -31.48 1.07 -3.04
C ALA A 145 -31.72 -0.30 -2.38
N GLY A 146 -31.68 -0.39 -1.06
CA GLY A 146 -31.87 -1.62 -0.28
C GLY A 146 -31.17 -1.57 1.08
N ASP A 147 -31.00 -2.72 1.71
CA ASP A 147 -30.24 -2.80 2.97
C ASP A 147 -28.74 -2.75 2.64
N ASN A 148 -28.01 -1.73 3.12
CA ASN A 148 -26.56 -1.71 3.02
C ASN A 148 -25.94 -2.71 4.02
N VAL A 149 -25.17 -3.65 3.48
CA VAL A 149 -24.54 -4.76 4.22
C VAL A 149 -23.11 -4.42 4.62
N GLY A 150 -22.49 -3.49 3.91
CA GLY A 150 -21.13 -2.97 4.12
C GLY A 150 -20.40 -2.77 2.79
N GLU A 151 -19.17 -2.27 2.89
CA GLU A 151 -18.36 -1.88 1.74
C GLU A 151 -16.88 -2.25 1.88
N VAL A 152 -16.17 -2.16 0.77
CA VAL A 152 -14.70 -2.27 0.70
C VAL A 152 -14.21 -1.15 -0.21
N GLU A 153 -13.58 -0.13 0.38
CA GLU A 153 -12.86 0.91 -0.36
C GLU A 153 -11.48 0.40 -0.77
N VAL A 154 -11.08 0.67 -2.00
CA VAL A 154 -9.83 0.18 -2.58
C VAL A 154 -9.17 1.27 -3.40
N GLU A 155 -8.06 1.78 -2.88
CA GLU A 155 -7.19 2.72 -3.57
C GLU A 155 -6.67 2.13 -4.89
N ALA A 156 -6.34 3.01 -5.85
CA ALA A 156 -5.76 2.63 -7.12
C ALA A 156 -4.61 1.62 -6.98
N ALA A 157 -4.64 0.55 -7.77
CA ALA A 157 -3.65 -0.52 -7.76
C ALA A 157 -3.46 -1.28 -6.42
N THR A 158 -4.41 -1.20 -5.49
CA THR A 158 -4.37 -1.92 -4.20
C THR A 158 -5.40 -3.05 -4.11
N THR A 159 -5.50 -3.69 -2.94
CA THR A 159 -6.47 -4.75 -2.67
C THR A 159 -6.99 -4.60 -1.25
N GLY A 160 -8.31 -4.54 -1.10
CA GLY A 160 -9.03 -4.58 0.16
C GLY A 160 -9.73 -5.91 0.37
N ALA A 161 -10.17 -6.20 1.59
CA ALA A 161 -11.02 -7.34 1.85
C ALA A 161 -11.93 -7.13 3.06
N ALA A 162 -13.16 -7.61 2.97
CA ALA A 162 -14.11 -7.65 4.09
C ALA A 162 -14.88 -8.98 4.11
N THR A 163 -15.37 -9.36 5.28
CA THR A 163 -16.18 -10.58 5.44
C THR A 163 -17.54 -10.23 6.00
N PHE A 164 -18.59 -10.67 5.31
CA PHE A 164 -19.98 -10.42 5.68
C PHE A 164 -20.69 -11.75 5.97
N ASN A 165 -21.65 -11.72 6.91
CA ASN A 165 -22.53 -12.85 7.13
C ASN A 165 -23.81 -12.66 6.31
N LEU A 166 -23.92 -13.34 5.18
CA LEU A 166 -24.97 -13.12 4.20
C LEU A 166 -26.10 -14.14 4.36
N ALA A 167 -27.33 -13.65 4.49
CA ALA A 167 -28.52 -14.48 4.38
C ALA A 167 -28.82 -14.76 2.89
N PRO A 168 -29.56 -15.85 2.57
CA PRO A 168 -30.04 -16.06 1.22
C PRO A 168 -30.83 -14.85 0.69
N GLY A 169 -30.61 -14.50 -0.57
CA GLY A 169 -31.22 -13.34 -1.22
C GLY A 169 -30.44 -12.83 -2.42
N HIS A 170 -31.01 -11.81 -3.07
CA HIS A 170 -30.34 -11.06 -4.13
C HIS A 170 -29.57 -9.87 -3.53
N TYR A 171 -28.36 -9.69 -4.03
CA TYR A 171 -27.43 -8.64 -3.65
C TYR A 171 -26.93 -7.94 -4.91
N VAL A 172 -26.57 -6.68 -4.76
CA VAL A 172 -25.88 -5.92 -5.80
C VAL A 172 -24.60 -5.38 -5.20
N MET A 173 -23.53 -5.44 -5.99
CA MET A 173 -22.26 -4.79 -5.70
C MET A 173 -22.21 -3.53 -6.55
N ILE A 174 -21.89 -2.38 -5.97
CA ILE A 174 -21.78 -1.11 -6.69
C ILE A 174 -20.54 -0.34 -6.26
N CYS A 175 -20.02 0.51 -7.15
CA CYS A 175 -19.12 1.58 -6.77
C CYS A 175 -19.91 2.88 -6.70
N ASN A 176 -20.08 3.42 -5.50
CA ASN A 176 -20.86 4.62 -5.21
C ASN A 176 -20.01 5.89 -5.04
N ILE A 177 -18.80 5.89 -5.59
CA ILE A 177 -18.05 7.13 -5.89
C ILE A 177 -18.81 7.90 -6.98
N PRO A 178 -18.91 9.25 -6.90
CA PRO A 178 -19.74 10.03 -7.84
C PRO A 178 -19.44 9.71 -9.30
N ALA A 179 -20.49 9.38 -10.08
CA ALA A 179 -20.46 8.97 -11.48
C ALA A 179 -19.91 7.56 -11.80
N HIS A 180 -19.37 6.80 -10.84
CA HIS A 180 -18.80 5.47 -11.11
C HIS A 180 -19.89 4.45 -11.47
N TYR A 181 -20.93 4.35 -10.64
CA TYR A 181 -22.11 3.53 -10.90
C TYR A 181 -22.79 3.84 -12.25
N LYS A 182 -23.00 5.13 -12.57
CA LYS A 182 -23.62 5.58 -13.83
C LYS A 182 -22.82 5.17 -15.07
N GLN A 183 -21.51 4.95 -14.92
CA GLN A 183 -20.62 4.51 -16.01
C GLN A 183 -20.57 2.99 -16.16
N GLY A 184 -21.28 2.23 -15.31
CA GLY A 184 -21.41 0.77 -15.41
C GLY A 184 -20.79 -0.02 -14.26
N MET A 185 -20.32 0.65 -13.19
CA MET A 185 -19.55 0.00 -12.14
C MET A 185 -20.44 -0.69 -11.09
N PHE A 186 -21.05 -1.80 -11.51
CA PHE A 186 -21.92 -2.62 -10.66
C PHE A 186 -21.93 -4.09 -11.11
N ALA A 187 -22.35 -4.99 -10.21
CA ALA A 187 -22.57 -6.41 -10.51
C ALA A 187 -23.73 -6.98 -9.68
N ASP A 188 -24.52 -7.90 -10.26
CA ASP A 188 -25.49 -8.69 -9.52
C ASP A 188 -24.79 -9.88 -8.81
N PHE A 189 -25.24 -10.21 -7.61
CA PHE A 189 -24.69 -11.30 -6.80
C PHE A 189 -25.80 -12.03 -6.04
N THR A 190 -25.78 -13.37 -6.02
CA THR A 190 -26.83 -14.18 -5.41
C THR A 190 -26.31 -14.98 -4.22
N VAL A 191 -27.06 -15.00 -3.14
CA VAL A 191 -26.81 -15.87 -2.00
C VAL A 191 -27.92 -16.91 -1.91
N THR A 192 -27.55 -18.18 -2.01
CA THR A 192 -28.46 -19.32 -2.03
C THR A 192 -28.65 -19.93 -0.64
N GLY A 193 -29.78 -20.63 -0.43
CA GLY A 193 -30.05 -21.34 0.83
C GLY A 193 -28.94 -22.32 1.22
N THR A 194 -28.69 -22.45 2.53
CA THR A 194 -27.80 -23.50 3.07
C THR A 194 -28.48 -24.87 2.92
N GLY A 195 -27.77 -25.85 2.33
CA GLY A 195 -28.23 -27.23 2.35
C GLY A 195 -28.34 -27.72 3.80
N SER A 196 -29.55 -28.09 4.23
CA SER A 196 -29.92 -28.35 5.61
C SER A 196 -29.34 -29.66 6.17
N ALA A 197 -28.81 -29.61 7.41
CA ALA A 197 -29.22 -30.46 8.54
C ALA A 197 -28.25 -30.30 9.73
N GLN A 198 -28.60 -29.46 10.71
CA GLN A 198 -28.61 -29.87 12.10
C GLN A 198 -29.79 -29.21 12.80
N THR A 199 -30.53 -30.04 13.50
CA THR A 199 -31.84 -29.82 14.10
C THR A 199 -31.79 -28.81 15.23
N SER A 200 -32.78 -27.92 15.21
CA SER A 200 -33.19 -27.08 16.32
C SER A 200 -33.55 -27.91 17.54
N GLU A 201 -32.79 -27.76 18.63
CA GLU A 201 -33.30 -28.01 19.97
C GLU A 201 -33.43 -26.66 20.69
N LYS A 202 -34.65 -26.37 21.13
CA LYS A 202 -35.07 -25.14 21.80
C LYS A 202 -34.58 -25.14 23.25
N PRO A 203 -33.82 -24.14 23.72
CA PRO A 203 -33.71 -23.90 25.15
C PRO A 203 -34.87 -23.01 25.61
N ALA A 204 -35.52 -23.45 26.68
CA ALA A 204 -36.56 -22.74 27.38
C ALA A 204 -36.09 -21.38 27.93
N THR A 205 -37.03 -20.44 27.96
CA THR A 205 -36.94 -19.15 28.64
C THR A 205 -36.62 -19.33 30.13
N VAL A 206 -35.48 -18.79 30.57
CA VAL A 206 -35.29 -18.38 31.97
C VAL A 206 -34.93 -16.90 31.96
N ALA A 207 -35.83 -16.09 32.49
CA ALA A 207 -35.59 -14.69 32.76
C ALA A 207 -34.50 -14.57 33.83
N VAL A 208 -33.47 -13.77 33.55
CA VAL A 208 -32.54 -13.27 34.57
C VAL A 208 -32.54 -11.74 34.47
N ALA A 209 -32.94 -11.11 35.58
CA ALA A 209 -32.97 -9.66 35.78
C ALA A 209 -31.56 -9.02 35.62
N PRO A 210 -31.46 -7.72 35.29
CA PRO A 210 -30.18 -7.07 35.08
C PRO A 210 -29.44 -6.92 36.40
N LYS A 211 -28.24 -7.53 36.50
CA LYS A 211 -27.34 -7.28 37.61
C LYS A 211 -26.56 -5.99 37.33
N ALA A 212 -26.69 -5.03 38.24
CA ALA A 212 -25.97 -3.77 38.24
C ALA A 212 -24.46 -3.97 38.02
N ALA A 213 -23.87 -3.06 37.25
CA ALA A 213 -22.45 -2.97 36.96
C ALA A 213 -21.62 -2.99 38.25
N ALA A 214 -20.70 -3.95 38.35
CA ALA A 214 -19.62 -3.89 39.32
C ALA A 214 -18.58 -2.86 38.85
N PRO A 215 -17.96 -2.09 39.77
CA PRO A 215 -16.95 -1.11 39.41
C PRO A 215 -15.74 -1.80 38.76
N ALA A 216 -15.17 -1.12 37.76
CA ALA A 216 -14.00 -1.55 37.02
C ALA A 216 -12.87 -2.00 37.95
N ALA A 217 -12.40 -3.23 37.76
CA ALA A 217 -11.13 -3.65 38.32
C ALA A 217 -10.01 -2.77 37.71
N PRO A 218 -9.03 -2.31 38.50
CA PRO A 218 -7.93 -1.53 37.96
C PRO A 218 -7.20 -2.34 36.89
N ALA A 219 -6.96 -1.69 35.75
CA ALA A 219 -6.22 -2.25 34.63
C ALA A 219 -4.93 -2.91 35.14
N ALA A 220 -4.79 -4.22 34.91
CA ALA A 220 -3.52 -4.89 35.06
C ALA A 220 -2.52 -4.18 34.14
N ALA A 221 -1.41 -3.70 34.69
CA ALA A 221 -0.39 -3.00 33.92
C ALA A 221 0.11 -3.87 32.76
N ALA A 222 0.12 -3.29 31.55
CA ALA A 222 0.61 -3.95 30.35
C ALA A 222 2.08 -4.41 30.55
N PRO A 223 2.50 -5.55 29.95
CA PRO A 223 3.88 -5.98 30.02
C PRO A 223 4.80 -4.93 29.38
N ALA A 224 5.91 -4.60 30.04
CA ALA A 224 6.94 -3.75 29.47
C ALA A 224 7.47 -4.36 28.15
N GLY A 225 7.48 -3.59 27.05
CA GLY A 225 8.16 -3.98 25.79
C GLY A 225 7.28 -4.11 24.52
N ARG A 226 5.97 -3.86 24.56
CA ARG A 226 5.07 -3.87 23.37
C ARG A 226 4.98 -2.48 22.72
N LYS A 227 5.82 -2.21 21.69
CA LYS A 227 5.87 -0.92 20.98
C LYS A 227 4.56 -0.58 20.27
N ASP A 228 3.90 -1.57 19.68
CA ASP A 228 2.60 -1.42 19.03
C ASP A 228 1.54 -0.76 19.94
N ILE A 229 1.43 -1.18 21.19
CA ILE A 229 0.50 -0.58 22.17
C ILE A 229 0.91 0.86 22.47
N ALA A 230 2.20 1.10 22.70
CA ALA A 230 2.72 2.43 23.03
C ALA A 230 2.50 3.43 21.89
N LEU A 231 2.83 3.04 20.66
CA LEU A 231 2.67 3.86 19.46
C LEU A 231 1.19 4.13 19.16
N PHE A 232 0.34 3.11 19.19
CA PHE A 232 -1.10 3.28 18.96
C PHE A 232 -1.73 4.18 20.04
N THR A 233 -1.35 4.02 21.30
CA THR A 233 -1.84 4.89 22.40
C THR A 233 -1.40 6.35 22.22
N ALA A 234 -0.21 6.59 21.65
CA ALA A 234 0.34 7.93 21.45
C ALA A 234 -0.42 8.77 20.40
N VAL A 235 -1.22 8.15 19.53
CA VAL A 235 -2.03 8.83 18.51
C VAL A 235 -3.36 9.35 19.10
N ARG A 236 -3.93 8.65 20.08
CA ARG A 236 -5.21 8.99 20.72
C ARG A 236 -5.34 10.46 21.17
N PRO A 237 -4.33 11.14 21.73
CA PRO A 237 -4.42 12.55 22.13
C PRO A 237 -4.81 13.51 21.00
N TYR A 238 -4.55 13.17 19.73
CA TYR A 238 -4.97 14.01 18.61
C TYR A 238 -6.49 13.99 18.41
N LEU A 239 -7.16 12.85 18.61
CA LEU A 239 -8.63 12.77 18.64
C LEU A 239 -9.24 13.57 19.79
N VAL A 240 -8.58 13.57 20.95
CA VAL A 240 -8.98 14.41 22.10
C VAL A 240 -8.91 15.90 21.71
N LYS A 241 -7.82 16.33 21.06
CA LYS A 241 -7.67 17.71 20.59
C LYS A 241 -8.74 18.08 19.55
N THR A 242 -9.08 17.17 18.63
CA THR A 242 -10.19 17.35 17.68
C THR A 242 -11.50 17.60 18.42
N LEU A 243 -11.79 16.78 19.45
CA LEU A 243 -13.01 16.90 20.24
C LEU A 243 -13.06 18.21 21.04
N ASP A 244 -11.97 18.58 21.71
CA ASP A 244 -11.88 19.79 22.53
C ASP A 244 -12.07 21.05 21.67
N ALA A 245 -11.40 21.10 20.50
CA ALA A 245 -11.57 22.20 19.55
C ALA A 245 -13.00 22.27 19.01
N ALA A 246 -13.60 21.12 18.67
CA ALA A 246 -14.97 21.06 18.19
C ALA A 246 -15.96 21.54 19.27
N GLN A 247 -15.75 21.19 20.55
CA GLN A 247 -16.56 21.67 21.68
C GLN A 247 -16.41 23.17 21.92
N ALA A 248 -15.22 23.74 21.68
CA ALA A 248 -14.98 25.17 21.75
C ALA A 248 -15.58 25.97 20.57
N GLY A 249 -16.11 25.30 19.55
CA GLY A 249 -16.62 25.94 18.32
C GLY A 249 -15.53 26.32 17.31
N ASP A 250 -14.29 25.89 17.53
CA ASP A 250 -13.16 26.15 16.63
C ASP A 250 -13.00 25.01 15.61
N MET A 251 -13.80 25.07 14.54
CA MET A 251 -13.79 24.03 13.49
C MET A 251 -12.45 23.97 12.73
N ALA A 252 -11.75 25.10 12.62
CA ALA A 252 -10.44 25.14 11.97
C ALA A 252 -9.38 24.42 12.81
N ALA A 253 -9.39 24.63 14.13
CA ALA A 253 -8.52 23.88 15.04
C ALA A 253 -8.90 22.39 15.09
N ALA A 254 -10.19 22.04 15.02
CA ALA A 254 -10.65 20.66 14.95
C ALA A 254 -10.14 19.96 13.68
N SER A 255 -10.30 20.59 12.51
CA SER A 255 -9.79 20.08 11.23
C SER A 255 -8.27 19.90 11.27
N LYS A 256 -7.53 20.88 11.82
CA LYS A 256 -6.08 20.78 11.98
C LYS A 256 -5.65 19.63 12.91
N ALA A 257 -6.34 19.44 14.03
CA ALA A 257 -6.06 18.34 14.96
C ALA A 257 -6.39 16.97 14.34
N GLN A 258 -7.47 16.89 13.56
CA GLN A 258 -7.86 15.67 12.85
C GLN A 258 -6.87 15.30 11.75
N HIS A 259 -6.37 16.28 11.01
CA HIS A 259 -5.32 16.03 10.02
C HIS A 259 -4.02 15.54 10.68
N GLN A 260 -3.66 16.07 11.84
CA GLN A 260 -2.51 15.52 12.60
C GLN A 260 -2.75 14.09 13.08
N TYR A 261 -3.98 13.77 13.50
CA TYR A 261 -4.35 12.39 13.82
C TYR A 261 -4.18 11.47 12.59
N ASP A 262 -4.62 11.90 11.41
CA ASP A 262 -4.52 11.14 10.17
C ASP A 262 -3.05 10.83 9.79
N ILE A 263 -2.17 11.83 9.88
CA ILE A 263 -0.72 11.65 9.67
C ILE A 263 -0.14 10.57 10.58
N GLU A 264 -0.51 10.57 11.85
CA GLU A 264 0.04 9.67 12.87
C GLU A 264 -0.59 8.26 12.76
N TRP A 265 -1.86 8.22 12.40
CA TRP A 265 -2.61 7.00 12.10
C TRP A 265 -1.95 6.18 10.99
N HIS A 266 -1.50 6.83 9.91
CA HIS A 266 -0.82 6.17 8.79
C HIS A 266 0.36 5.29 9.24
N GLY A 267 1.07 5.65 10.29
CA GLY A 267 2.13 4.80 10.85
C GLY A 267 1.58 3.54 11.50
N VAL A 268 0.63 3.73 12.42
CA VAL A 268 0.19 2.69 13.36
C VAL A 268 -0.95 1.81 12.85
N GLU A 269 -1.64 2.20 11.77
CA GLU A 269 -2.76 1.44 11.21
C GLU A 269 -2.41 -0.02 10.89
N THR A 270 -1.14 -0.27 10.53
CA THR A 270 -0.65 -1.60 10.15
C THR A 270 -0.74 -2.61 11.29
N TYR A 271 -0.62 -2.17 12.55
CA TYR A 271 -0.80 -3.02 13.73
C TYR A 271 -2.23 -3.51 13.91
N LEU A 272 -3.20 -2.66 13.56
CA LEU A 272 -4.62 -2.99 13.64
C LEU A 272 -5.03 -3.81 12.43
N ASN A 273 -4.63 -3.39 11.22
CA ASN A 273 -5.00 -4.03 9.97
C ASN A 273 -4.66 -5.53 9.95
N VAL A 274 -3.48 -5.92 10.43
CA VAL A 274 -3.07 -7.34 10.47
C VAL A 274 -3.81 -8.16 11.52
N ARG A 275 -4.31 -7.53 12.59
CA ARG A 275 -4.98 -8.22 13.71
C ARG A 275 -6.49 -8.27 13.55
N SER A 276 -7.07 -7.19 13.07
CA SER A 276 -8.51 -7.01 12.92
C SER A 276 -8.81 -6.04 11.75
N PRO A 277 -8.89 -6.57 10.52
CA PRO A 277 -9.37 -5.82 9.36
C PRO A 277 -10.75 -5.21 9.58
N GLN A 278 -11.60 -5.86 10.40
CA GLN A 278 -12.93 -5.37 10.74
C GLN A 278 -12.88 -4.10 11.59
N LEU A 279 -12.10 -4.09 12.67
CA LEU A 279 -11.95 -2.89 13.51
C LEU A 279 -11.27 -1.77 12.74
N TYR A 280 -10.30 -2.11 11.89
CA TYR A 280 -9.69 -1.17 10.97
C TYR A 280 -10.72 -0.48 10.07
N SER A 281 -11.56 -1.25 9.37
CA SER A 281 -12.61 -0.69 8.49
C SER A 281 -13.63 0.16 9.26
N GLN A 282 -14.11 -0.30 10.42
CA GLN A 282 -15.03 0.49 11.25
C GLN A 282 -14.43 1.85 11.67
N LEU A 283 -13.14 1.86 12.00
CA LEU A 283 -12.46 3.05 12.47
C LEU A 283 -12.11 4.01 11.33
N GLU A 284 -11.42 3.51 10.30
CA GLU A 284 -10.88 4.30 9.19
C GLU A 284 -11.94 4.61 8.13
N THR A 285 -12.50 3.55 7.54
CA THR A 285 -13.32 3.68 6.31
C THR A 285 -14.75 4.13 6.62
N ASP A 286 -15.24 3.91 7.84
CA ASP A 286 -16.56 4.40 8.27
C ASP A 286 -16.44 5.70 9.10
N ILE A 287 -16.03 5.60 10.37
CA ILE A 287 -16.22 6.71 11.32
C ILE A 287 -15.30 7.89 10.99
N GLN A 288 -14.02 7.63 10.70
CA GLN A 288 -13.07 8.67 10.35
C GLN A 288 -13.37 9.33 9.01
N ALA A 289 -13.72 8.55 7.99
CA ALA A 289 -14.18 9.08 6.70
C ALA A 289 -15.39 10.01 6.87
N ARG A 290 -16.39 9.63 7.69
CA ARG A 290 -17.51 10.50 8.05
C ARG A 290 -17.06 11.78 8.75
N LEU A 291 -16.13 11.70 9.69
CA LEU A 291 -15.62 12.87 10.41
C LEU A 291 -14.88 13.84 9.48
N ILE A 292 -14.02 13.33 8.59
CA ILE A 292 -13.31 14.15 7.60
C ILE A 292 -14.31 14.90 6.71
N LYS A 293 -15.32 14.20 6.19
CA LYS A 293 -16.37 14.81 5.38
C LYS A 293 -17.12 15.92 6.12
N LEU A 294 -17.42 15.72 7.41
CA LEU A 294 -18.06 16.76 8.24
C LEU A 294 -17.15 17.97 8.44
N LEU A 295 -15.85 17.78 8.64
CA LEU A 295 -14.89 18.86 8.83
C LEU A 295 -14.61 19.65 7.54
N ASP A 296 -14.72 19.02 6.38
CA ASP A 296 -14.50 19.64 5.07
C ASP A 296 -15.72 20.41 4.55
N ASP A 297 -16.95 20.06 4.98
CA ASP A 297 -18.16 20.78 4.60
C ASP A 297 -18.41 21.98 5.53
N PRO A 298 -18.30 23.24 5.05
CA PRO A 298 -18.51 24.44 5.87
C PRO A 298 -19.95 24.58 6.38
N LYS A 299 -20.90 23.76 5.91
CA LYS A 299 -22.30 23.74 6.37
C LYS A 299 -22.57 22.72 7.47
N SER A 300 -21.59 21.87 7.80
CA SER A 300 -21.76 20.83 8.81
C SER A 300 -22.09 21.42 10.18
N SER A 301 -22.94 20.70 10.91
CA SER A 301 -23.27 21.05 12.29
C SER A 301 -22.09 20.75 13.22
N GLN A 302 -21.74 21.71 14.07
CA GLN A 302 -20.81 21.50 15.17
C GLN A 302 -21.21 20.28 16.04
N ALA A 303 -22.50 20.05 16.24
CA ALA A 303 -22.99 18.92 17.03
C ALA A 303 -22.66 17.56 16.38
N ASP A 304 -22.71 17.47 15.06
CA ASP A 304 -22.44 16.25 14.31
C ASP A 304 -20.93 15.93 14.31
N VAL A 305 -20.08 16.96 14.20
CA VAL A 305 -18.63 16.82 14.36
C VAL A 305 -18.29 16.30 15.76
N ILE A 306 -18.89 16.89 16.81
CA ILE A 306 -18.69 16.44 18.20
C ILE A 306 -19.16 14.99 18.39
N ALA A 307 -20.34 14.64 17.87
CA ALA A 307 -20.90 13.30 18.00
C ALA A 307 -20.01 12.25 17.31
N THR A 308 -19.61 12.50 16.07
CA THR A 308 -18.77 11.60 15.28
C THR A 308 -17.36 11.48 15.87
N THR A 309 -16.80 12.58 16.41
CA THR A 309 -15.48 12.52 17.08
C THR A 309 -15.53 11.68 18.36
N LYS A 310 -16.63 11.73 19.13
CA LYS A 310 -16.83 10.85 20.30
C LYS A 310 -16.95 9.38 19.91
N GLU A 311 -17.66 9.11 18.81
CA GLU A 311 -17.78 7.77 18.24
C GLU A 311 -16.40 7.23 17.83
N LEU A 312 -15.60 8.04 17.12
CA LEU A 312 -14.25 7.67 16.70
C LEU A 312 -13.34 7.39 17.89
N LEU A 313 -13.39 8.24 18.90
CA LEU A 313 -12.58 8.09 20.11
C LEU A 313 -12.95 6.83 20.90
N ALA A 314 -14.24 6.49 20.99
CA ALA A 314 -14.70 5.24 21.59
C ALA A 314 -14.23 4.01 20.79
N LYS A 315 -14.33 4.05 19.46
CA LYS A 315 -13.83 2.99 18.59
C LYS A 315 -12.30 2.84 18.68
N TYR A 316 -11.58 3.95 18.82
CA TYR A 316 -10.14 3.96 19.01
C TYR A 316 -9.75 3.27 20.33
N ASP A 317 -10.51 3.50 21.41
CA ASP A 317 -10.31 2.83 22.70
C ASP A 317 -10.57 1.31 22.61
N GLU A 318 -11.58 0.89 21.86
CA GLU A 318 -11.79 -0.54 21.55
C GLU A 318 -10.61 -1.14 20.79
N CYS A 319 -10.03 -0.40 19.83
CA CYS A 319 -8.86 -0.84 19.07
C CYS A 319 -7.62 -1.00 19.97
N ILE A 320 -7.38 -0.07 20.91
CA ILE A 320 -6.32 -0.19 21.91
C ILE A 320 -6.51 -1.49 22.72
N GLN A 321 -7.72 -1.76 23.21
CA GLN A 321 -8.02 -2.98 23.98
C GLN A 321 -7.81 -4.25 23.16
N ALA A 322 -8.22 -4.23 21.88
CA ALA A 322 -8.02 -5.35 20.97
C ALA A 322 -6.52 -5.63 20.74
N ILE A 323 -5.70 -4.60 20.52
CA ILE A 323 -4.25 -4.74 20.33
C ILE A 323 -3.58 -5.25 21.62
N GLN A 324 -3.99 -4.74 22.78
CA GLN A 324 -3.48 -5.17 24.09
C GLN A 324 -3.74 -6.66 24.35
N SER A 325 -4.92 -7.15 23.95
CA SER A 325 -5.33 -8.54 24.15
C SER A 325 -4.79 -9.49 23.08
N ALA A 326 -4.31 -8.95 21.95
CA ALA A 326 -3.84 -9.76 20.83
C ALA A 326 -2.41 -10.28 21.04
N PRO A 327 -2.08 -11.44 20.43
CA PRO A 327 -0.71 -11.93 20.36
C PRO A 327 0.27 -10.89 19.79
N ALA A 328 1.54 -11.04 20.17
CA ALA A 328 2.62 -10.29 19.55
C ALA A 328 2.73 -10.68 18.07
N ILE A 329 2.99 -9.69 17.22
CA ILE A 329 3.30 -9.88 15.81
C ILE A 329 4.79 -9.68 15.59
N SER A 330 5.25 -9.90 14.35
CA SER A 330 6.66 -9.72 14.00
C SER A 330 7.15 -8.30 14.34
N PRO A 331 8.34 -8.14 14.94
CA PRO A 331 8.96 -6.82 15.16
C PRO A 331 9.17 -6.01 13.88
N ILE A 332 9.09 -6.62 12.70
CA ILE A 332 9.15 -5.90 11.41
C ILE A 332 7.98 -4.91 11.27
N PHE A 333 6.87 -5.13 11.96
CA PHE A 333 5.79 -4.14 12.02
C PHE A 333 6.21 -2.85 12.73
N ASP A 334 7.19 -2.90 13.64
CA ASP A 334 7.76 -1.70 14.26
C ASP A 334 8.58 -0.89 13.24
N ASP A 335 9.39 -1.57 12.43
CA ASP A 335 10.12 -0.93 11.32
C ASP A 335 9.13 -0.33 10.30
N LEU A 336 8.08 -1.09 9.96
CA LEU A 336 7.04 -0.65 9.03
C LEU A 336 6.28 0.57 9.54
N ALA A 337 5.91 0.59 10.81
CA ALA A 337 5.23 1.74 11.40
C ALA A 337 6.14 2.97 11.36
N ALA A 338 7.42 2.81 11.71
CA ALA A 338 8.36 3.93 11.78
C ALA A 338 8.64 4.57 10.39
N ILE A 339 8.84 3.76 9.34
CA ILE A 339 9.01 4.30 7.98
C ILE A 339 7.71 4.94 7.47
N ARG A 340 6.55 4.38 7.80
CA ARG A 340 5.26 4.97 7.39
C ARG A 340 5.01 6.30 8.09
N THR A 341 5.35 6.42 9.37
CA THR A 341 5.30 7.67 10.13
C THR A 341 6.25 8.71 9.53
N LEU A 342 7.51 8.36 9.23
CA LEU A 342 8.44 9.27 8.55
C LEU A 342 7.83 9.79 7.24
N LYS A 343 7.32 8.89 6.40
CA LYS A 343 6.72 9.26 5.12
C LYS A 343 5.56 10.24 5.28
N ALA A 344 4.62 9.92 6.18
CA ALA A 344 3.41 10.69 6.42
C ALA A 344 3.72 12.09 6.98
N GLU A 345 4.63 12.19 7.96
CA GLU A 345 4.95 13.47 8.60
C GLU A 345 5.83 14.39 7.75
N THR A 346 6.45 13.88 6.68
CA THR A 346 7.39 14.68 5.88
C THR A 346 7.10 14.67 4.39
N ILE A 347 7.44 13.59 3.67
CA ILE A 347 7.55 13.66 2.20
C ILE A 347 6.20 13.62 1.50
N ASN A 348 5.18 13.03 2.13
CA ASN A 348 3.80 13.09 1.64
C ASN A 348 3.24 14.52 1.62
N GLU A 349 3.62 15.34 2.61
CA GLU A 349 3.15 16.72 2.75
C GLU A 349 3.82 17.69 1.78
N VAL A 350 4.91 17.30 1.12
CA VAL A 350 5.66 18.19 0.23
C VAL A 350 4.87 18.55 -1.04
N ASP A 351 4.21 17.61 -1.72
CA ASP A 351 3.46 17.91 -2.95
C ASP A 351 2.21 18.78 -2.72
N PRO A 352 1.36 18.54 -1.69
CA PRO A 352 0.26 19.44 -1.34
C PRO A 352 0.72 20.88 -1.10
N VAL A 353 1.81 21.04 -0.34
CA VAL A 353 2.40 22.36 -0.04
C VAL A 353 2.97 23.02 -1.30
N LEU A 354 3.64 22.26 -2.18
CA LEU A 354 4.11 22.77 -3.48
C LEU A 354 2.95 23.17 -4.41
N LYS A 355 1.84 22.42 -4.41
CA LYS A 355 0.63 22.77 -5.17
C LYS A 355 0.01 24.10 -4.70
N ALA A 356 0.09 24.38 -3.40
CA ALA A 356 -0.32 25.65 -2.82
C ALA A 356 0.65 26.81 -3.10
N GLY A 357 1.80 26.54 -3.73
CA GLY A 357 2.84 27.53 -4.04
C GLY A 357 3.76 27.86 -2.86
N ASP A 358 3.63 27.17 -1.72
CA ASP A 358 4.45 27.39 -0.53
C ASP A 358 5.77 26.60 -0.62
N VAL A 359 6.69 27.12 -1.43
CA VAL A 359 8.00 26.50 -1.62
C VAL A 359 8.85 26.49 -0.33
N ALA A 360 8.61 27.43 0.59
CA ALA A 360 9.37 27.54 1.83
C ALA A 360 9.05 26.37 2.77
N THR A 361 7.76 26.09 3.00
CA THR A 361 7.32 24.95 3.81
C THR A 361 7.71 23.63 3.15
N ALA A 362 7.61 23.53 1.82
CA ALA A 362 8.06 22.33 1.09
C ALA A 362 9.55 22.04 1.32
N LYS A 363 10.40 23.08 1.32
CA LYS A 363 11.84 22.96 1.63
C LYS A 363 12.06 22.51 3.08
N GLN A 364 11.27 23.02 4.03
CA GLN A 364 11.37 22.61 5.43
C GLN A 364 11.00 21.13 5.60
N LEU A 365 9.87 20.69 5.06
CA LEU A 365 9.41 19.30 5.11
C LEU A 365 10.42 18.35 4.45
N PHE A 366 10.95 18.71 3.28
CA PHE A 366 11.97 17.91 2.61
C PHE A 366 13.27 17.85 3.41
N SER A 367 13.66 18.95 4.08
CA SER A 367 14.84 18.95 4.96
C SER A 367 14.64 18.06 6.19
N GLN A 368 13.44 18.07 6.78
CA GLN A 368 13.07 17.17 7.88
C GLN A 368 13.09 15.70 7.45
N PHE A 369 12.57 15.40 6.26
CA PHE A 369 12.67 14.07 5.66
C PHE A 369 14.13 13.61 5.58
N MET A 370 15.01 14.44 5.01
CA MET A 370 16.44 14.12 4.87
C MET A 370 17.13 13.88 6.21
N THR A 371 16.83 14.69 7.23
CA THR A 371 17.41 14.51 8.57
C THR A 371 16.98 13.19 9.19
N ARG A 372 15.69 12.87 9.13
CA ARG A 372 15.13 11.66 9.75
C ARG A 372 15.40 10.40 8.94
N TRP A 373 15.61 10.52 7.62
CA TRP A 373 16.01 9.40 6.77
C TRP A 373 17.29 8.72 7.27
N GLY A 374 18.23 9.48 7.82
CA GLY A 374 19.45 8.94 8.43
C GLY A 374 19.20 7.94 9.56
N ASP A 375 18.06 8.00 10.25
CA ASP A 375 17.70 7.03 11.30
C ASP A 375 17.23 5.68 10.73
N PHE A 376 16.88 5.62 9.44
CA PHE A 376 16.27 4.46 8.80
C PHE A 376 17.06 3.89 7.62
N GLU A 377 18.10 4.59 7.16
CA GLU A 377 18.85 4.19 5.96
C GLU A 377 19.44 2.78 6.06
N ASP A 378 19.98 2.42 7.23
CA ASP A 378 20.54 1.09 7.48
C ASP A 378 19.46 0.01 7.51
N THR A 379 18.29 0.32 8.06
CA THR A 379 17.13 -0.58 8.05
C THR A 379 16.72 -0.87 6.61
N VAL A 380 16.49 0.17 5.79
CA VAL A 380 16.10 -0.02 4.38
C VAL A 380 17.18 -0.76 3.60
N LYS A 381 18.45 -0.42 3.80
CA LYS A 381 19.59 -1.08 3.15
C LYS A 381 19.70 -2.55 3.53
N ALA A 382 19.30 -2.93 4.75
CA ALA A 382 19.26 -4.32 5.16
C ALA A 382 18.21 -5.13 4.37
N TYR A 383 17.12 -4.52 3.93
CA TYR A 383 16.11 -5.13 3.06
C TYR A 383 16.50 -5.07 1.58
N SER A 384 16.98 -3.94 1.08
CA SER A 384 17.42 -3.81 -0.31
C SER A 384 18.44 -2.68 -0.48
N THR A 385 19.62 -3.05 -0.97
CA THR A 385 20.66 -2.10 -1.38
C THR A 385 20.22 -1.25 -2.56
N ASP A 386 19.38 -1.80 -3.45
CA ASP A 386 18.88 -1.10 -4.63
C ASP A 386 17.83 -0.05 -4.25
N ALA A 387 16.93 -0.39 -3.32
CA ALA A 387 15.95 0.57 -2.80
C ALA A 387 16.64 1.72 -2.06
N TYR A 388 17.65 1.40 -1.23
CA TYR A 388 18.50 2.40 -0.58
C TYR A 388 19.17 3.32 -1.61
N ALA A 389 19.86 2.75 -2.61
CA ALA A 389 20.54 3.53 -3.64
C ALA A 389 19.58 4.40 -4.48
N GLY A 390 18.36 3.90 -4.74
CA GLY A 390 17.30 4.65 -5.40
C GLY A 390 16.85 5.87 -4.59
N ILE A 391 16.65 5.70 -3.29
CA ILE A 391 16.31 6.81 -2.38
C ILE A 391 17.46 7.82 -2.34
N GLU A 392 18.70 7.40 -2.08
CA GLU A 392 19.87 8.29 -2.06
C GLU A 392 20.05 9.09 -3.37
N GLY A 393 19.87 8.42 -4.52
CA GLY A 393 19.99 9.05 -5.82
C GLY A 393 18.89 10.07 -6.11
N SER A 394 17.64 9.76 -5.75
CA SER A 394 16.49 10.65 -5.96
C SER A 394 16.50 11.83 -5.00
N THR A 395 16.84 11.59 -3.72
CA THR A 395 16.96 12.66 -2.72
C THR A 395 18.10 13.62 -3.02
N ALA A 396 19.24 13.14 -3.51
CA ALA A 396 20.34 14.00 -3.93
C ALA A 396 19.91 14.98 -5.04
N LYS A 397 19.14 14.51 -6.03
CA LYS A 397 18.60 15.35 -7.11
C LYS A 397 17.60 16.38 -6.58
N ALA A 398 16.65 15.93 -5.76
CA ALA A 398 15.65 16.81 -5.15
C ALA A 398 16.32 17.86 -4.25
N ASN A 399 17.26 17.46 -3.39
CA ASN A 399 18.01 18.38 -2.53
C ASN A 399 18.77 19.42 -3.35
N ALA A 400 19.48 19.00 -4.41
CA ALA A 400 20.18 19.94 -5.30
C ALA A 400 19.22 20.97 -5.92
N ALA A 401 17.99 20.57 -6.28
CA ALA A 401 16.98 21.50 -6.77
C ALA A 401 16.49 22.46 -5.68
N PHE A 402 16.25 21.99 -4.45
CA PHE A 402 15.86 22.82 -3.30
C PHE A 402 16.94 23.85 -2.87
N GLN A 403 18.18 23.71 -3.32
CA GLN A 403 19.26 24.69 -3.07
C GLN A 403 19.41 25.76 -4.15
N LYS A 404 18.64 25.70 -5.25
CA LYS A 404 18.65 26.75 -6.27
C LYS A 404 18.09 28.06 -5.72
N THR A 405 18.60 29.19 -6.21
CA THR A 405 18.12 30.54 -5.84
C THR A 405 16.78 30.89 -6.47
N THR A 406 16.50 30.33 -7.66
CA THR A 406 15.19 30.38 -8.31
C THR A 406 14.55 29.01 -8.21
N LEU A 407 13.48 28.91 -7.43
CA LEU A 407 12.74 27.68 -7.18
C LEU A 407 11.36 27.80 -7.82
N THR A 408 10.94 26.81 -8.60
CA THR A 408 9.55 26.70 -9.04
C THR A 408 8.94 25.39 -8.56
N ALA A 409 7.68 25.43 -8.13
CA ALA A 409 6.95 24.21 -7.76
C ALA A 409 6.91 23.21 -8.92
N ALA A 410 6.81 23.68 -10.17
CA ALA A 410 6.81 22.84 -11.36
C ALA A 410 8.10 22.01 -11.52
N GLU A 411 9.27 22.57 -11.17
CA GLU A 411 10.55 21.85 -11.22
C GLU A 411 10.74 20.88 -10.05
N LEU A 412 10.22 21.23 -8.86
CA LEU A 412 10.42 20.44 -7.64
C LEU A 412 9.51 19.21 -7.57
N ARG A 413 8.24 19.35 -7.97
CA ARG A 413 7.23 18.29 -7.88
C ARG A 413 7.64 16.95 -8.52
N PRO A 414 8.18 16.88 -9.76
CA PRO A 414 8.60 15.60 -10.33
C PRO A 414 9.78 14.96 -9.60
N LEU A 415 10.67 15.75 -8.97
CA LEU A 415 11.80 15.23 -8.19
C LEU A 415 11.35 14.66 -6.84
N VAL A 416 10.39 15.32 -6.20
CA VAL A 416 9.73 14.83 -4.99
C VAL A 416 8.94 13.55 -5.29
N ALA A 417 8.22 13.51 -6.41
CA ALA A 417 7.49 12.33 -6.85
C ALA A 417 8.41 11.13 -7.13
N ASP A 418 9.58 11.34 -7.75
CA ASP A 418 10.60 10.29 -7.92
C ASP A 418 11.09 9.77 -6.57
N THR A 419 11.40 10.67 -5.64
CA THR A 419 11.82 10.29 -4.27
C THR A 419 10.74 9.46 -3.56
N LEU A 420 9.48 9.90 -3.65
CA LEU A 420 8.34 9.20 -3.08
C LEU A 420 8.13 7.82 -3.69
N ALA A 421 8.34 7.67 -5.01
CA ALA A 421 8.25 6.38 -5.69
C ALA A 421 9.32 5.40 -5.20
N GLN A 422 10.57 5.84 -5.05
CA GLN A 422 11.65 5.01 -4.49
C GLN A 422 11.39 4.64 -3.02
N TYR A 423 10.88 5.59 -2.23
CA TYR A 423 10.49 5.34 -0.85
C TYR A 423 9.36 4.31 -0.74
N ASN A 424 8.33 4.43 -1.59
CA ASN A 424 7.22 3.48 -1.64
C ASN A 424 7.67 2.08 -2.01
N PHE A 425 8.68 1.95 -2.88
CA PHE A 425 9.29 0.66 -3.16
C PHE A 425 9.99 0.09 -1.92
N ALA A 426 10.79 0.87 -1.18
CA ALA A 426 11.37 0.40 0.08
C ALA A 426 10.31 -0.02 1.11
N GLN A 427 9.25 0.77 1.26
CA GLN A 427 8.13 0.45 2.16
C GLN A 427 7.41 -0.84 1.75
N SER A 428 7.26 -1.11 0.45
CA SER A 428 6.59 -2.34 -0.02
C SER A 428 7.41 -3.59 0.28
N LEU A 429 8.74 -3.52 0.24
CA LEU A 429 9.63 -4.61 0.65
C LEU A 429 9.45 -4.96 2.14
N ILE A 430 9.46 -3.95 3.00
CA ILE A 430 9.30 -4.12 4.46
C ILE A 430 7.88 -4.62 4.78
N THR A 431 6.86 -4.09 4.08
CA THR A 431 5.47 -4.57 4.19
C THR A 431 5.37 -6.06 3.81
N ALA A 432 6.00 -6.46 2.72
CA ALA A 432 6.00 -7.85 2.26
C ALA A 432 6.71 -8.79 3.24
N ALA A 433 7.84 -8.37 3.80
CA ALA A 433 8.54 -9.12 4.85
C ALA A 433 7.68 -9.24 6.12
N ALA A 434 7.02 -8.16 6.55
CA ALA A 434 6.13 -8.13 7.71
C ALA A 434 4.95 -9.10 7.53
N LYS A 435 4.27 -9.05 6.37
CA LYS A 435 3.14 -9.92 6.04
C LYS A 435 3.56 -11.38 5.79
N GLY A 436 4.77 -11.60 5.29
CA GLY A 436 5.34 -12.93 5.06
C GLY A 436 5.87 -13.61 6.33
N ALA A 437 6.07 -12.85 7.42
CA ALA A 437 6.62 -13.32 8.67
C ALA A 437 5.70 -14.34 9.37
N ASP A 438 6.33 -15.36 9.95
CA ASP A 438 5.68 -16.36 10.78
C ASP A 438 6.42 -16.42 12.12
N VAL A 439 5.86 -15.75 13.12
CA VAL A 439 6.47 -15.63 14.46
C VAL A 439 6.56 -16.98 15.18
N SER A 440 5.89 -18.03 14.70
CA SER A 440 6.02 -19.38 15.24
C SER A 440 7.31 -20.08 14.76
N GLN A 441 7.92 -19.60 13.67
CA GLN A 441 9.14 -20.16 13.11
C GLN A 441 10.37 -19.50 13.72
N SER A 442 11.22 -20.27 14.43
CA SER A 442 12.47 -19.77 15.00
C SER A 442 13.67 -19.84 14.04
N THR A 443 13.56 -20.62 12.96
CA THR A 443 14.65 -20.87 11.99
C THR A 443 14.10 -20.95 10.58
N PHE A 444 14.91 -20.58 9.58
CA PHE A 444 14.57 -20.74 8.17
C PHE A 444 14.81 -22.16 7.67
N SER A 445 14.09 -22.57 6.62
CA SER A 445 14.26 -23.86 5.94
C SER A 445 15.19 -23.75 4.72
N ALA A 446 15.72 -24.89 4.27
CA ALA A 446 16.45 -24.97 3.01
C ALA A 446 15.58 -24.57 1.80
N ASP A 447 14.28 -24.89 1.84
CA ASP A 447 13.32 -24.52 0.80
C ASP A 447 13.15 -23.00 0.71
N GLN A 448 13.11 -22.28 1.84
CA GLN A 448 13.04 -20.80 1.83
C GLN A 448 14.30 -20.18 1.20
N VAL A 449 15.47 -20.73 1.47
CA VAL A 449 16.72 -20.29 0.83
C VAL A 449 16.67 -20.57 -0.68
N LYS A 450 16.25 -21.77 -1.08
CA LYS A 450 16.12 -22.15 -2.49
C LYS A 450 15.12 -21.23 -3.21
N GLN A 451 13.95 -21.01 -2.63
CA GLN A 451 12.92 -20.13 -3.18
C GLN A 451 13.42 -18.70 -3.36
N ALA A 452 14.19 -18.17 -2.40
CA ALA A 452 14.81 -16.85 -2.55
C ALA A 452 15.83 -16.81 -3.71
N VAL A 453 16.58 -17.89 -3.95
CA VAL A 453 17.50 -18.02 -5.11
C VAL A 453 16.73 -18.17 -6.43
N ASP A 454 15.64 -18.92 -6.45
CA ASP A 454 14.78 -19.06 -7.62
C ASP A 454 14.20 -17.68 -8.04
N VAL A 455 13.81 -16.84 -7.08
CA VAL A 455 13.41 -15.44 -7.36
C VAL A 455 14.58 -14.58 -7.85
N ALA A 456 15.78 -14.75 -7.31
CA ALA A 456 16.98 -14.05 -7.79
C ALA A 456 17.34 -14.41 -9.24
N THR A 457 17.00 -15.64 -9.66
CA THR A 457 17.14 -16.08 -11.05
C THR A 457 16.22 -15.29 -11.97
N ILE A 458 14.96 -15.04 -11.55
CA ILE A 458 14.02 -14.16 -12.27
C ILE A 458 14.65 -12.76 -12.44
N GLN A 459 15.17 -12.17 -11.36
CA GLN A 459 15.81 -10.84 -11.41
C GLN A 459 16.99 -10.79 -12.39
N THR A 460 17.83 -11.82 -12.38
CA THR A 460 18.98 -11.95 -13.30
C THR A 460 18.56 -12.03 -14.76
N GLN A 461 17.51 -12.80 -15.05
CA GLN A 461 16.92 -12.92 -16.38
C GLN A 461 16.33 -11.60 -16.85
N LEU A 462 15.61 -10.88 -15.99
CA LEU A 462 15.09 -9.54 -16.30
C LEU A 462 16.20 -8.54 -16.62
N GLN A 463 17.33 -8.58 -15.90
CA GLN A 463 18.48 -7.70 -16.16
C GLN A 463 19.18 -8.06 -17.48
N THR A 464 19.31 -9.36 -17.76
CA THR A 464 19.92 -9.84 -19.01
C THR A 464 19.04 -9.49 -20.21
N SER A 465 17.71 -9.62 -20.05
CA SER A 465 16.71 -9.19 -21.04
C SER A 465 16.87 -7.71 -21.40
N LEU A 466 16.91 -6.81 -20.40
CA LEU A 466 17.05 -5.37 -20.67
C LEU A 466 18.40 -5.04 -21.33
N THR A 467 19.46 -5.74 -20.93
CA THR A 467 20.80 -5.56 -21.51
C THR A 467 20.80 -5.96 -23.00
N ALA A 468 20.20 -7.10 -23.33
CA ALA A 468 20.03 -7.55 -24.71
C ALA A 468 19.16 -6.57 -25.52
N TRP A 469 18.06 -6.09 -24.95
CA TRP A 469 17.17 -5.12 -25.58
C TRP A 469 17.89 -3.82 -25.93
N LYS A 470 18.67 -3.26 -24.99
CA LYS A 470 19.50 -2.06 -25.21
C LYS A 470 20.56 -2.25 -26.28
N ALA A 471 21.02 -3.48 -26.50
CA ALA A 471 21.95 -3.84 -27.56
C ALA A 471 21.27 -4.12 -28.92
N GLY A 472 19.95 -3.92 -29.04
CA GLY A 472 19.17 -4.23 -30.25
C GLY A 472 18.91 -5.72 -30.48
N LYS A 473 19.24 -6.58 -29.51
CA LYS A 473 19.07 -8.04 -29.58
C LYS A 473 17.70 -8.44 -29.04
N TYR A 474 16.64 -8.05 -29.74
CA TYR A 474 15.27 -8.19 -29.25
C TYR A 474 14.79 -9.63 -29.09
N GLN A 475 15.31 -10.57 -29.90
CA GLN A 475 14.99 -12.00 -29.74
C GLN A 475 15.61 -12.57 -28.46
N ASP A 476 16.87 -12.23 -28.17
CA ASP A 476 17.54 -12.62 -26.92
C ASP A 476 16.84 -12.01 -25.71
N ALA A 477 16.40 -10.74 -25.82
CA ALA A 477 15.61 -10.07 -24.79
C ALA A 477 14.28 -10.79 -24.54
N ALA A 478 13.52 -11.08 -25.60
CA ALA A 478 12.27 -11.83 -25.51
C ALA A 478 12.47 -13.19 -24.82
N ALA A 479 13.50 -13.94 -25.22
CA ALA A 479 13.79 -15.25 -24.64
C ALA A 479 14.05 -15.17 -23.13
N GLN A 480 14.84 -14.19 -22.68
CA GLN A 480 15.10 -14.00 -21.25
C GLN A 480 13.86 -13.55 -20.48
N ALA A 481 13.04 -12.65 -21.05
CA ALA A 481 11.77 -12.24 -20.44
C ALA A 481 10.77 -13.41 -20.33
N GLN A 482 10.72 -14.29 -21.34
CA GLN A 482 9.88 -15.49 -21.35
C GLN A 482 10.34 -16.55 -20.35
N LEU A 483 11.66 -16.73 -20.15
CA LEU A 483 12.18 -17.60 -19.09
C LEU A 483 11.75 -17.10 -17.70
N ALA A 484 11.82 -15.78 -17.49
CA ALA A 484 11.41 -15.15 -16.25
C ALA A 484 9.91 -15.30 -15.98
N SER A 485 9.05 -15.04 -16.98
CA SER A 485 7.57 -15.13 -16.86
C SER A 485 7.00 -16.55 -16.96
N GLY A 486 7.78 -17.52 -17.45
CA GLY A 486 7.43 -18.93 -17.56
C GLY A 486 8.12 -19.78 -16.49
N ALA A 487 9.10 -20.59 -16.91
CA ALA A 487 9.70 -21.63 -16.08
C ALA A 487 10.23 -21.15 -14.71
N SER A 488 10.86 -19.96 -14.66
CA SER A 488 11.36 -19.42 -13.40
C SER A 488 10.24 -18.96 -12.47
N PHE A 489 9.18 -18.35 -13.02
CA PHE A 489 7.99 -17.99 -12.26
C PHE A 489 7.25 -19.23 -11.74
N ASP A 490 7.10 -20.26 -12.58
CA ASP A 490 6.41 -21.50 -12.23
C ASP A 490 7.08 -22.20 -11.02
N ALA A 491 8.41 -22.12 -10.92
CA ALA A 491 9.18 -22.67 -9.80
C ALA A 491 8.85 -22.03 -8.44
N VAL A 492 8.40 -20.77 -8.42
CA VAL A 492 8.12 -20.02 -7.17
C VAL A 492 6.62 -19.74 -6.95
N SER A 493 5.80 -19.85 -8.01
CA SER A 493 4.37 -19.50 -7.97
C SER A 493 3.61 -20.26 -6.88
N GLY A 494 3.87 -21.57 -6.70
CA GLY A 494 3.21 -22.36 -5.66
C GLY A 494 3.44 -21.83 -4.24
N ALA A 495 4.69 -21.49 -3.91
CA ALA A 495 5.04 -20.96 -2.60
C ALA A 495 4.47 -19.55 -2.38
N LEU A 496 4.48 -18.72 -3.42
CA LEU A 496 3.90 -17.37 -3.38
C LEU A 496 2.37 -17.40 -3.26
N LYS A 497 1.68 -18.31 -3.96
CA LYS A 497 0.23 -18.53 -3.82
C LYS A 497 -0.16 -18.85 -2.38
N ALA A 498 0.62 -19.71 -1.71
CA ALA A 498 0.41 -20.07 -0.32
C ALA A 498 0.58 -18.88 0.65
N LYS A 499 1.24 -17.80 0.21
CA LYS A 499 1.39 -16.54 0.95
C LYS A 499 0.37 -15.50 0.47
N ASN A 500 -0.91 -15.82 0.62
CA ASN A 500 -2.04 -14.93 0.29
C ASN A 500 -2.07 -14.48 -1.20
N GLY A 501 -1.75 -15.37 -2.14
CA GLY A 501 -1.83 -15.04 -3.57
C GLY A 501 -0.76 -14.04 -4.04
N ALA A 502 0.40 -13.98 -3.38
CA ALA A 502 1.47 -13.05 -3.71
C ALA A 502 2.10 -13.26 -5.11
N ASP A 503 1.78 -14.36 -5.78
CA ASP A 503 2.25 -14.67 -7.13
C ASP A 503 1.59 -13.79 -8.20
N ALA A 504 0.35 -13.34 -7.98
CA ALA A 504 -0.44 -12.62 -8.98
C ALA A 504 0.22 -11.29 -9.39
N ALA A 505 0.73 -10.54 -8.41
CA ALA A 505 1.41 -9.27 -8.66
C ALA A 505 2.71 -9.46 -9.45
N LEU A 506 3.49 -10.48 -9.09
CA LEU A 506 4.72 -10.84 -9.81
C LEU A 506 4.39 -11.25 -11.25
N LYS A 507 3.40 -12.14 -11.46
CA LYS A 507 3.02 -12.59 -12.80
C LYS A 507 2.58 -11.44 -13.69
N LYS A 508 1.73 -10.54 -13.16
CA LYS A 508 1.25 -9.36 -13.87
C LYS A 508 2.42 -8.49 -14.35
N ALA A 509 3.41 -8.24 -13.50
CA ALA A 509 4.56 -7.42 -13.84
C ALA A 509 5.48 -8.11 -14.88
N LEU A 510 5.71 -9.42 -14.72
CA LEU A 510 6.49 -10.22 -15.67
C LEU A 510 5.83 -10.27 -17.06
N ASP A 511 4.51 -10.42 -17.12
CA ASP A 511 3.76 -10.45 -18.37
C ASP A 511 3.77 -9.09 -19.06
N ALA A 512 3.59 -8.00 -18.31
CA ALA A 512 3.67 -6.65 -18.83
C ALA A 512 5.04 -6.35 -19.46
N TYR A 513 6.13 -6.79 -18.83
CA TYR A 513 7.47 -6.65 -19.41
C TYR A 513 7.68 -7.55 -20.63
N THR A 514 7.25 -8.82 -20.55
CA THR A 514 7.38 -9.78 -21.66
C THR A 514 6.69 -9.26 -22.92
N ALA A 515 5.55 -8.58 -22.78
CA ALA A 515 4.81 -8.00 -23.90
C ALA A 515 5.59 -6.91 -24.68
N VAL A 516 6.56 -6.24 -24.06
CA VAL A 516 7.30 -5.13 -24.68
C VAL A 516 8.78 -5.45 -24.94
N ALA A 517 9.31 -6.54 -24.41
CA ALA A 517 10.73 -6.89 -24.51
C ALA A 517 11.15 -7.44 -25.89
N GLY A 518 10.21 -7.88 -26.74
CA GLY A 518 10.53 -8.62 -27.97
C GLY A 518 10.72 -7.79 -29.24
N ALA A 519 10.63 -6.46 -29.17
CA ALA A 519 10.80 -5.59 -30.33
C ALA A 519 11.41 -4.23 -29.95
N ALA A 520 11.88 -3.50 -30.96
CA ALA A 520 12.19 -2.09 -30.82
C ALA A 520 10.95 -1.33 -30.36
N GLY A 521 11.13 -0.33 -29.50
CA GLY A 521 10.04 0.42 -28.92
C GLY A 521 10.54 1.61 -28.10
N ASP A 522 9.60 2.28 -27.45
CA ASP A 522 9.92 3.39 -26.56
C ASP A 522 10.76 2.89 -25.37
N ALA A 523 12.00 3.38 -25.27
CA ALA A 523 12.96 2.93 -24.27
C ALA A 523 12.48 3.21 -22.84
N THR A 524 11.75 4.31 -22.62
CA THR A 524 11.18 4.68 -21.32
C THR A 524 10.16 3.63 -20.88
N THR A 525 9.27 3.23 -21.79
CA THR A 525 8.22 2.23 -21.56
C THR A 525 8.81 0.86 -21.25
N VAL A 526 9.79 0.40 -22.05
CA VAL A 526 10.45 -0.90 -21.82
C VAL A 526 11.22 -0.90 -20.51
N GLN A 527 11.93 0.18 -20.19
CA GLN A 527 12.65 0.29 -18.92
C GLN A 527 11.71 0.37 -17.71
N ALA A 528 10.59 1.09 -17.83
CA ALA A 528 9.59 1.17 -16.76
C ALA A 528 8.95 -0.19 -16.48
N ALA A 529 8.56 -0.92 -17.53
CA ALA A 529 8.01 -2.27 -17.40
C ALA A 529 9.03 -3.24 -16.79
N GLN A 530 10.31 -3.17 -17.19
CA GLN A 530 11.35 -4.00 -16.60
C GLN A 530 11.59 -3.66 -15.13
N THR A 531 11.63 -2.37 -14.80
CA THR A 531 11.78 -1.89 -13.41
C THR A 531 10.66 -2.43 -12.54
N ALA A 532 9.41 -2.34 -13.01
CA ALA A 532 8.26 -2.87 -12.30
C ALA A 532 8.36 -4.39 -12.08
N ALA A 533 8.83 -5.15 -13.08
CA ALA A 533 9.05 -6.59 -12.96
C ALA A 533 10.15 -6.93 -11.93
N VAL A 534 11.26 -6.20 -11.93
CA VAL A 534 12.36 -6.40 -10.95
C VAL A 534 11.90 -6.06 -9.54
N GLN A 535 11.17 -4.96 -9.36
CA GLN A 535 10.62 -4.55 -8.07
C GLN A 535 9.59 -5.57 -7.56
N ALA A 536 8.71 -6.08 -8.42
CA ALA A 536 7.76 -7.13 -8.05
C ALA A 536 8.48 -8.43 -7.65
N ALA A 537 9.57 -8.80 -8.33
CA ALA A 537 10.39 -9.95 -7.94
C ALA A 537 11.06 -9.72 -6.59
N ALA A 538 11.60 -8.52 -6.33
CA ALA A 538 12.18 -8.19 -5.02
C ALA A 538 11.14 -8.28 -3.89
N VAL A 539 9.91 -7.80 -4.12
CA VAL A 539 8.79 -7.94 -3.18
C VAL A 539 8.44 -9.41 -2.94
N ALA A 540 8.33 -10.21 -4.00
CA ALA A 540 8.08 -11.65 -3.89
C ALA A 540 9.16 -12.36 -3.05
N GLN A 541 10.42 -11.94 -3.20
CA GLN A 541 11.52 -12.46 -2.39
C GLN A 541 11.33 -12.17 -0.89
N GLN A 542 10.88 -10.95 -0.55
CA GLN A 542 10.55 -10.57 0.83
C GLN A 542 9.38 -11.37 1.39
N VAL A 543 8.36 -11.67 0.58
CA VAL A 543 7.23 -12.51 1.01
C VAL A 543 7.69 -13.92 1.41
N LEU A 544 8.58 -14.52 0.62
CA LEU A 544 9.05 -15.90 0.83
C LEU A 544 10.04 -15.99 2.00
N ALA A 545 10.98 -15.06 2.09
CA ALA A 545 11.96 -15.01 3.18
C ALA A 545 11.34 -14.51 4.50
N GLY A 546 10.34 -13.62 4.42
CA GLY A 546 9.65 -13.03 5.57
C GLY A 546 10.64 -12.43 6.57
N GLN A 547 10.49 -12.81 7.83
CA GLN A 547 11.34 -12.34 8.92
C GLN A 547 12.81 -12.75 8.84
N PHE A 548 13.15 -13.72 7.99
CA PHE A 548 14.52 -14.21 7.87
C PHE A 548 15.36 -13.42 6.88
N TRP A 549 14.78 -12.55 6.06
CA TRP A 549 15.53 -11.83 5.03
C TRP A 549 16.71 -11.02 5.60
N THR A 550 16.50 -10.35 6.73
CA THR A 550 17.53 -9.56 7.42
C THR A 550 18.41 -10.38 8.35
N ASN A 551 18.13 -11.69 8.52
CA ASN A 551 18.91 -12.58 9.37
C ASN A 551 20.30 -12.88 8.74
N PRO A 552 21.42 -12.64 9.45
CA PRO A 552 22.76 -12.88 8.90
C PRO A 552 22.98 -14.31 8.41
N LYS A 553 22.48 -15.33 9.14
CA LYS A 553 22.65 -16.74 8.74
C LYS A 553 21.85 -17.08 7.49
N PHE A 554 20.66 -16.48 7.33
CA PHE A 554 19.88 -16.64 6.09
C PHE A 554 20.62 -16.00 4.92
N LYS A 555 21.14 -14.78 5.10
CA LYS A 555 21.93 -14.09 4.09
C LYS A 555 23.16 -14.89 3.67
N ASP A 556 23.90 -15.48 4.62
CA ASP A 556 25.04 -16.34 4.32
C ASP A 556 24.63 -17.57 3.51
N ALA A 557 23.56 -18.26 3.93
CA ALA A 557 23.04 -19.42 3.21
C ALA A 557 22.57 -19.06 1.79
N TYR A 558 21.87 -17.94 1.64
CA TYR A 558 21.44 -17.39 0.36
C TYR A 558 22.62 -17.05 -0.54
N GLN A 559 23.66 -16.38 -0.03
CA GLN A 559 24.87 -16.05 -0.81
C GLN A 559 25.68 -17.28 -1.22
N VAL A 560 25.72 -18.32 -0.38
CA VAL A 560 26.34 -19.60 -0.74
C VAL A 560 25.52 -20.29 -1.83
N ALA A 561 24.19 -20.27 -1.73
CA ALA A 561 23.31 -20.91 -2.70
C ALA A 561 23.29 -20.19 -4.05
N LEU A 562 23.41 -18.86 -4.10
CA LEU A 562 23.52 -18.08 -5.34
C LEU A 562 24.77 -18.41 -6.18
N LYS A 563 25.82 -18.94 -5.55
CA LYS A 563 27.10 -19.28 -6.21
C LYS A 563 27.12 -20.69 -6.78
N LYS A 564 26.14 -21.52 -6.44
CA LYS A 564 25.97 -22.89 -6.92
C LYS A 564 25.03 -22.89 -8.10
#